data_AF-A0A6I2XSJ2-F1
#
_entry.id   AF-A0A6I2XSJ2-F1
#
_cell.length_a   1.000
_cell.length_b   1.000
_cell.length_c   1.000
_cell.angle_alpha   90.00
_cell.angle_beta   90.00
_cell.angle_gamma   90.00
#
_symmetry.space_group_name_H-M   'P 1'
#
loop_
_entity.id
_entity.type
_entity.pdbx_description
1 polymer ?
#
loop_
_entity_poly.entity_id
_entity_poly.type
_entity_poly.pdbx_seq_one_letter_code
_entity_poly.pdbx_strand_id
1 'polypeptide(L)'
;MRLTLSFLAGLVLGLASTLLHNAYQPLGLIVSVAGSSTALWMLGKHWGSRRYKFIALAGWLVVVFKASSLGTGGELLIEGNTTGVIFLVSGLILLIVVSAIPIPE
;
A
#
# COMPACT_ATOMS: atom_id res chain seq x y z
N MET A 1 -7.93 -8.48 18.13
CA MET A 1 -8.61 -8.89 16.88
C MET A 1 -8.66 -7.79 15.83
N ARG A 2 -9.23 -6.60 16.09
CA ARG A 2 -9.35 -5.56 15.04
C ARG A 2 -7.99 -5.07 14.51
N LEU A 3 -7.00 -4.87 15.39
CA LEU A 3 -5.65 -4.44 14.99
C LEU A 3 -4.95 -5.45 14.08
N THR A 4 -5.00 -6.75 14.43
CA THR A 4 -4.41 -7.81 13.63
C THR A 4 -5.08 -7.92 12.27
N LEU A 5 -6.40 -7.79 12.20
CA LEU A 5 -7.13 -7.74 10.93
C LEU A 5 -6.75 -6.52 10.08
N SER A 6 -6.57 -5.34 10.69
CA SER A 6 -6.08 -4.16 9.96
C SER A 6 -4.70 -4.41 9.36
N PHE A 7 -3.79 -5.00 10.14
CA PHE A 7 -2.43 -5.29 9.70
C PHE A 7 -2.43 -6.31 8.55
N LEU A 8 -3.19 -7.40 8.69
CA LEU A 8 -3.34 -8.42 7.64
C LEU A 8 -3.97 -7.84 6.37
N ALA A 9 -4.99 -6.99 6.50
CA ALA A 9 -5.58 -6.28 5.36
C ALA A 9 -4.54 -5.39 4.68
N GLY A 10 -3.67 -4.75 5.46
CA GLY A 10 -2.50 -4.02 4.97
C GLY A 10 -1.54 -4.87 4.15
N LEU A 11 -1.18 -6.06 4.64
CA LEU A 11 -0.32 -7.00 3.91
C LEU A 11 -0.95 -7.42 2.58
N VAL A 12 -2.23 -7.81 2.59
CA VAL A 12 -2.95 -8.22 1.38
C VAL A 12 -3.00 -7.06 0.37
N LEU A 13 -3.28 -5.84 0.85
CA LEU A 13 -3.32 -4.65 0.03
C LEU A 13 -1.94 -4.33 -0.58
N GLY A 14 -0.87 -4.47 0.21
CA GLY A 14 0.50 -4.29 -0.27
C GLY A 14 0.89 -5.31 -1.32
N LEU A 15 0.50 -6.58 -1.15
CA LEU A 15 0.74 -7.62 -2.15
C LEU A 15 -0.02 -7.33 -3.44
N ALA A 16 -1.30 -6.97 -3.33
CA ALA A 16 -2.14 -6.65 -4.48
C ALA A 16 -1.59 -5.44 -5.25
N SER A 17 -1.22 -4.35 -4.55
CA SER A 17 -0.67 -3.16 -5.19
C SER A 17 0.68 -3.42 -5.85
N THR A 18 1.58 -4.15 -5.17
CA THR A 18 2.88 -4.57 -5.73
C THR A 18 2.72 -5.45 -6.96
N LEU A 19 1.79 -6.39 -7.00
CA LEU A 19 1.61 -7.21 -8.20
C LEU A 19 0.95 -6.41 -9.33
N LEU A 20 0.06 -5.48 -9.00
CA LEU A 20 -0.72 -4.75 -10.00
C LEU A 20 0.04 -3.58 -10.64
N HIS A 21 0.95 -2.92 -9.93
CA HIS A 21 1.56 -1.65 -10.39
C HIS A 21 2.27 -1.79 -11.75
N ASN A 22 2.85 -2.95 -12.02
CA ASN A 22 3.59 -3.22 -13.25
C ASN A 22 2.82 -4.08 -14.27
N ALA A 23 1.68 -4.68 -13.88
CA ALA A 23 0.96 -5.65 -14.71
C ALA A 23 0.32 -5.04 -15.97
N TYR A 24 -0.25 -3.82 -15.86
CA TYR A 24 -0.95 -3.15 -16.96
C TYR A 24 -0.60 -1.66 -17.00
N GLN A 25 0.60 -1.31 -17.46
CA GLN A 25 1.01 0.10 -17.48
C GLN A 25 0.18 0.93 -18.49
N PRO A 26 -0.24 2.18 -18.14
CA PRO A 26 -0.08 2.86 -16.85
C PRO A 26 -1.23 2.60 -15.85
N LEU A 27 -2.29 1.91 -16.28
CA LEU A 27 -3.51 1.70 -15.49
C LEU A 27 -3.26 0.96 -14.18
N GLY A 28 -2.42 -0.08 -14.18
CA GLY A 28 -2.03 -0.86 -13.01
C GLY A 28 -1.40 0.00 -11.93
N LEU A 29 -0.51 0.93 -12.32
CA LEU A 29 0.07 1.90 -11.41
C LEU A 29 -1.00 2.81 -10.81
N ILE A 30 -1.87 3.40 -11.64
CA ILE A 30 -2.94 4.29 -11.17
C ILE A 30 -3.87 3.56 -10.19
N VAL A 31 -4.31 2.35 -10.54
CA VAL A 31 -5.20 1.53 -9.69
C VAL A 31 -4.49 1.11 -8.42
N SER A 32 -3.20 0.76 -8.49
CA SER A 32 -2.43 0.38 -7.29
C SER A 32 -2.33 1.52 -6.27
N VAL A 33 -2.10 2.77 -6.73
CA VAL A 33 -1.97 3.95 -5.87
C VAL A 33 -3.35 4.41 -5.37
N ALA A 34 -4.32 4.58 -6.26
CA ALA A 34 -5.67 5.00 -5.89
C ALA A 34 -6.36 3.96 -5.00
N GLY A 35 -6.28 2.69 -5.38
CA GLY A 35 -6.84 1.58 -4.62
C GLY A 35 -6.21 1.45 -3.23
N SER A 36 -4.88 1.57 -3.11
CA SER A 36 -4.22 1.57 -1.80
C SER A 36 -4.69 2.74 -0.93
N SER A 37 -4.81 3.94 -1.51
CA SER A 37 -5.26 5.15 -0.80
C SER A 37 -6.67 4.99 -0.25
N THR A 38 -7.59 4.57 -1.12
CA THR A 38 -9.00 4.36 -0.78
C THR A 38 -9.16 3.25 0.25
N ALA A 39 -8.50 2.10 0.06
CA ALA A 39 -8.61 0.97 0.96
C ALA A 39 -8.07 1.28 2.37
N LEU A 40 -6.90 1.94 2.48
CA LEU A 40 -6.35 2.35 3.77
C LEU A 40 -7.27 3.32 4.51
N TRP A 41 -7.84 4.31 3.80
CA TRP A 41 -8.81 5.22 4.39
C TRP A 41 -10.09 4.50 4.82
N MET A 42 -10.64 3.61 3.98
CA MET A 42 -11.82 2.81 4.28
C MET A 42 -11.63 1.91 5.50
N LEU A 43 -10.44 1.35 5.71
CA LEU A 43 -10.13 0.56 6.92
C LEU A 43 -10.19 1.43 8.18
N GLY A 44 -9.65 2.65 8.13
CA GLY A 44 -9.80 3.61 9.22
C GLY A 44 -11.26 3.93 9.53
N LYS A 45 -12.06 4.18 8.48
CA LYS A 45 -13.50 4.46 8.57
C LYS A 45 -14.29 3.27 9.12
N HIS A 46 -14.05 2.07 8.59
CA HIS A 46 -14.78 0.84 8.95
C HIS A 46 -14.69 0.52 10.44
N TRP A 47 -13.52 0.74 11.05
CA TRP A 47 -13.33 0.51 12.49
C TRP A 47 -13.45 1.77 13.35
N GLY A 48 -13.80 2.92 12.76
CA GLY A 48 -14.07 4.18 13.48
C GLY A 48 -12.86 4.79 14.19
N SER A 49 -11.63 4.53 13.72
CA SER A 49 -10.45 5.13 14.34
C SER A 49 -9.25 5.21 13.41
N ARG A 50 -8.52 6.34 13.52
CA ARG A 50 -7.31 6.60 12.73
C ARG A 50 -6.20 5.59 12.97
N ARG A 51 -6.17 4.93 14.12
CA ARG A 51 -5.12 3.92 14.41
C ARG A 51 -5.15 2.76 13.42
N TYR A 52 -6.33 2.38 12.92
CA TYR A 52 -6.45 1.20 12.07
C TYR A 52 -5.93 1.44 10.65
N LYS A 53 -6.11 2.64 10.08
CA LYS A 53 -5.48 3.00 8.80
C LYS A 53 -3.95 3.00 8.90
N PHE A 54 -3.38 3.44 10.01
CA PHE A 54 -1.92 3.40 10.23
C PHE A 54 -1.39 1.97 10.43
N ILE A 55 -2.14 1.10 11.09
CA ILE A 55 -1.75 -0.31 11.26
C ILE A 55 -1.82 -1.06 9.94
N ALA A 56 -2.85 -0.80 9.13
CA ALA A 56 -2.92 -1.33 7.77
C ALA A 56 -1.78 -0.79 6.89
N LEU A 57 -1.45 0.49 7.03
CA LEU A 57 -0.32 1.09 6.32
C LEU A 57 1.02 0.45 6.72
N ALA A 58 1.22 0.12 7.99
CA ALA A 58 2.40 -0.62 8.43
C ALA A 58 2.50 -2.00 7.75
N GLY A 59 1.39 -2.73 7.64
CA GLY A 59 1.34 -3.98 6.89
C GLY A 59 1.68 -3.78 5.41
N TRP A 60 1.09 -2.76 4.78
CA TRP A 60 1.39 -2.41 3.39
C TRP A 60 2.88 -2.13 3.17
N LEU A 61 3.50 -1.34 4.06
CA LEU A 61 4.93 -1.01 3.99
C LEU A 61 5.83 -2.24 4.13
N VAL A 62 5.50 -3.19 5.01
CA VAL A 62 6.27 -4.44 5.15
C VAL A 62 6.37 -5.17 3.81
N VAL A 63 5.26 -5.24 3.06
CA VAL A 63 5.26 -5.89 1.74
C VAL A 63 6.06 -5.10 0.73
N VAL A 64 5.87 -3.77 0.66
CA VAL A 64 6.59 -2.93 -0.30
C VAL A 64 8.09 -2.95 -0.05
N PHE A 65 8.53 -2.91 1.20
CA PHE A 65 9.95 -3.07 1.54
C PHE A 65 10.46 -4.44 1.13
N LYS A 66 9.70 -5.50 1.38
CA LYS A 66 10.11 -6.85 0.97
C LYS A 66 10.18 -6.98 -0.55
N ALA A 67 9.23 -6.41 -1.28
CA ALA A 67 9.17 -6.42 -2.74
C ALA A 67 10.26 -5.58 -3.40
N SER A 68 10.79 -4.59 -2.68
CA SER A 68 11.95 -3.78 -3.10
C SER A 68 13.29 -4.43 -2.76
N SER A 69 13.29 -5.63 -2.17
CA SER A 69 14.49 -6.42 -1.87
C SER A 69 14.63 -7.58 -2.85
N LEU A 70 15.87 -8.06 -3.03
CA LEU A 70 16.13 -9.21 -3.90
C LEU A 70 15.37 -10.45 -3.41
N GLY A 71 14.62 -11.05 -4.34
CA GLY A 71 13.97 -12.34 -4.14
C GLY A 71 14.95 -13.50 -4.26
N THR A 72 14.44 -14.72 -4.08
CA THR A 72 15.21 -15.96 -4.28
C THR A 72 15.72 -16.13 -5.71
N GLY A 73 15.02 -15.55 -6.70
CA GLY A 73 15.44 -15.52 -8.10
C GLY A 73 16.46 -14.43 -8.45
N GLY A 74 16.90 -13.60 -7.49
CA GLY A 74 17.78 -12.46 -7.77
C GLY A 74 17.07 -11.28 -8.46
N GLU A 75 15.75 -11.33 -8.57
CA GLU A 75 14.93 -10.29 -9.18
C GLU A 75 14.24 -9.42 -8.11
N LEU A 76 13.88 -8.19 -8.52
CA LEU A 76 13.08 -7.27 -7.72
C LEU A 76 11.64 -7.31 -8.21
N LEU A 77 10.67 -7.44 -7.29
CA LEU A 77 9.25 -7.34 -7.63
C LEU A 77 8.87 -5.88 -7.93
N ILE A 78 9.49 -4.93 -7.25
CA ILE A 78 9.44 -3.51 -7.58
C ILE A 78 10.78 -3.15 -8.21
N GLU A 79 10.80 -3.16 -9.53
CA GLU A 79 12.00 -2.88 -10.31
C GLU A 79 12.46 -1.41 -10.18
N GLY A 80 13.75 -1.15 -10.35
CA GLY A 80 14.32 0.21 -10.41
C GLY A 80 13.99 0.98 -11.69
N ASN A 81 12.92 0.61 -12.38
CA ASN A 81 12.45 1.27 -13.61
C ASN A 81 11.52 2.44 -13.27
N THR A 82 11.10 3.20 -14.29
CA THR A 82 10.24 4.39 -14.10
C THR A 82 8.97 4.08 -13.30
N THR A 83 8.29 2.98 -13.60
CA THR A 83 7.02 2.60 -12.95
C THR A 83 7.22 2.22 -11.49
N GLY A 84 8.25 1.42 -11.18
CA GLY A 84 8.58 1.04 -9.81
C GLY A 84 9.00 2.25 -8.96
N VAL A 85 9.80 3.17 -9.52
CA VAL A 85 10.16 4.42 -8.84
C VAL A 85 8.92 5.29 -8.57
N ILE A 86 8.03 5.47 -9.56
CA ILE A 86 6.79 6.22 -9.35
C ILE A 86 5.93 5.55 -8.29
N PHE A 87 5.83 4.22 -8.28
CA PHE A 87 5.07 3.49 -7.27
C PHE A 87 5.61 3.73 -5.86
N LEU A 88 6.93 3.66 -5.66
CA LEU A 88 7.58 3.91 -4.36
C LEU A 88 7.39 5.36 -3.88
N VAL A 89 7.62 6.33 -4.76
CA VAL A 89 7.42 7.75 -4.44
C VAL A 89 5.95 8.02 -4.12
N SER A 90 5.03 7.46 -4.90
CA SER A 90 3.59 7.56 -4.66
C SER A 90 3.20 6.92 -3.33
N GLY A 91 3.83 5.81 -2.96
CA GLY A 91 3.71 5.15 -1.65
C GLY A 91 4.13 6.05 -0.49
N LEU A 92 5.19 6.84 -0.66
CA LEU A 92 5.62 7.83 0.33
C LEU A 92 4.60 8.99 0.43
N ILE A 93 4.11 9.49 -0.70
CA ILE A 93 3.06 10.53 -0.73
C ILE A 93 1.77 10.01 -0.07
N LEU A 94 1.44 8.74 -0.29
CA LEU A 94 0.34 8.03 0.34
C LEU A 94 0.41 8.10 1.88
N LEU A 95 1.60 8.06 2.49
CA LEU A 95 1.75 8.25 3.95
C LEU A 95 1.20 9.61 4.39
N ILE A 96 1.51 10.65 3.62
CA ILE A 96 1.09 12.03 3.90
C ILE A 96 -0.42 12.16 3.70
N VAL A 97 -0.94 11.64 2.59
CA VAL A 97 -2.38 11.72 2.29
C VAL A 97 -3.20 10.94 3.31
N VAL A 98 -2.85 9.68 3.57
CA VAL A 98 -3.57 8.83 4.53
C VAL A 98 -3.48 9.40 5.94
N SER A 99 -2.37 10.03 6.34
CA SER A 99 -2.28 10.68 7.65
C SER A 99 -3.16 11.93 7.75
N ALA A 100 -3.19 12.76 6.71
CA ALA A 100 -3.91 14.03 6.67
C ALA A 100 -5.44 13.88 6.61
N ILE A 101 -5.97 12.87 5.93
CA ILE A 101 -7.43 12.73 5.76
C ILE A 101 -8.09 12.31 7.09
N PRO A 102 -8.99 13.13 7.68
CA PRO A 102 -9.71 12.77 8.89
C PRO A 102 -10.70 11.63 8.63
N ILE A 103 -11.04 10.89 9.68
CA ILE A 103 -12.12 9.91 9.63
C ILE A 103 -13.36 10.62 10.16
N PRO A 104 -14.40 10.81 9.34
CA PRO A 104 -15.64 11.40 9.81
C PRO A 104 -16.26 10.52 10.89
N GLU A 105 -16.84 11.16 11.90
CA GLU A 105 -17.55 10.52 13.02
C GLU A 105 -18.84 9.82 12.55
#